data_AF-A0A4P5W1Z1-F1
#
_entry.id   AF-A0A4P5W1Z1-F1
#
_cell.length_a   1.000
_cell.length_b   1.000
_cell.length_c   1.000
_cell.angle_alpha   90.00
_cell.angle_beta   90.00
_cell.angle_gamma   90.00
#
_symmetry.space_group_name_H-M   'P 1'
#
loop_
_entity.id
_entity.type
_entity.pdbx_description
1 polymer ?
#
loop_
_entity_poly.entity_id
_entity_poly.type
_entity_poly.pdbx_seq_one_letter_code
_entity_poly.pdbx_strand_id
1 'polypeptide(L)'
;MTLLLIALLSVAHAQEGTDLRARELYATGVTFYEEGRYEDAVAAFEEAYRLSNRPALLFNIANAQERCGRWSDALDVLSRYRAHAPPEEQETLDRRISNLERRIAEGKEAPPVPVVVAAPQPVPPASTAAPATLLRPLPLAIAGAGVLSLGVGAVLGASALAAHEEADAACVFNAGGSAVCKAQAADPLAREAGNAMGADVLFIVGAVGVGAGTALALWGPGGPLSVGPGVFVLHGEF
;
A
#
# COMPACT_ATOMS: atom_id res chain seq x y z
N MET A 1 -44.74 -21.60 17.91
CA MET A 1 -44.24 -21.11 16.60
C MET A 1 -43.71 -19.67 16.66
N THR A 2 -44.27 -18.77 17.47
CA THR A 2 -43.82 -17.36 17.56
C THR A 2 -42.45 -17.17 18.23
N LEU A 3 -42.09 -17.99 19.23
CA LEU A 3 -40.78 -17.95 19.89
C LEU A 3 -39.61 -18.39 18.99
N LEU A 4 -39.86 -19.25 18.01
CA LEU A 4 -38.83 -19.72 17.07
C LEU A 4 -38.46 -18.63 16.05
N LEU A 5 -39.41 -17.73 15.71
CA LEU A 5 -39.18 -16.64 14.77
C LEU A 5 -38.32 -15.51 15.36
N ILE A 6 -38.50 -15.19 16.66
CA ILE A 6 -37.76 -14.10 17.32
C ILE A 6 -36.28 -14.47 17.49
N ALA A 7 -35.97 -15.74 17.78
CA ALA A 7 -34.59 -16.21 17.92
C ALA A 7 -33.79 -16.15 16.60
N LEU A 8 -34.44 -16.34 15.45
CA LEU A 8 -33.78 -16.30 14.13
C LEU A 8 -33.41 -14.88 13.69
N LEU A 9 -34.21 -13.86 14.03
CA LEU A 9 -33.91 -12.48 13.67
C LEU A 9 -32.73 -11.88 14.46
N SER A 10 -32.54 -12.29 15.72
CA SER A 10 -31.44 -11.78 16.55
C SER A 10 -30.06 -12.30 16.11
N VAL A 11 -29.98 -13.55 15.63
CA VAL A 11 -28.72 -14.13 15.15
C VAL A 11 -28.27 -13.47 13.84
N ALA A 12 -29.20 -13.13 12.95
CA ALA A 12 -28.89 -12.49 11.68
C ALA A 12 -28.24 -11.09 11.86
N HIS A 13 -28.81 -10.24 12.74
CA HIS A 13 -28.25 -8.91 13.02
C HIS A 13 -26.90 -8.98 13.75
N ALA A 14 -26.72 -9.94 14.65
CA ALA A 14 -25.45 -10.14 15.33
C ALA A 14 -24.35 -10.56 14.34
N GLN A 15 -24.67 -11.46 13.40
CA GLN A 15 -23.73 -11.94 12.39
C GLN A 15 -23.33 -10.84 11.39
N GLU A 16 -24.26 -9.98 10.99
CA GLU A 16 -23.97 -8.84 10.11
C GLU A 16 -23.05 -7.82 10.79
N GLY A 17 -23.27 -7.53 12.08
CA GLY A 17 -22.40 -6.68 12.89
C GLY A 17 -21.00 -7.25 13.06
N THR A 18 -20.87 -8.56 13.31
CA THR A 18 -19.54 -9.22 13.40
C THR A 18 -18.81 -9.21 12.06
N ASP A 19 -19.52 -9.40 10.95
CA ASP A 19 -18.94 -9.37 9.60
C ASP A 19 -18.45 -7.96 9.23
N LEU A 20 -19.21 -6.91 9.56
CA LEU A 20 -18.80 -5.53 9.38
C LEU A 20 -17.53 -5.24 10.18
N ARG A 21 -17.53 -5.61 11.48
CA ARG A 21 -16.40 -5.37 12.36
C ARG A 21 -15.12 -6.08 11.89
N ALA A 22 -15.23 -7.31 11.40
CA ALA A 22 -14.09 -8.03 10.84
C ALA A 22 -13.50 -7.34 9.62
N ARG A 23 -14.33 -6.73 8.76
CA ARG A 23 -13.86 -5.96 7.59
C ARG A 23 -13.13 -4.68 7.99
N GLU A 24 -13.63 -3.96 8.99
CA GLU A 24 -12.96 -2.78 9.54
C GLU A 24 -11.57 -3.12 10.11
N LEU A 25 -11.50 -4.22 10.87
CA LEU A 25 -10.24 -4.70 11.43
C LEU A 25 -9.27 -5.16 10.35
N TYR A 26 -9.76 -5.83 9.31
CA TYR A 26 -8.95 -6.16 8.14
C TYR A 26 -8.38 -4.89 7.48
N ALA A 27 -9.22 -3.88 7.21
CA ALA A 27 -8.76 -2.62 6.62
C ALA A 27 -7.72 -1.91 7.51
N THR A 28 -7.93 -1.92 8.82
CA THR A 28 -6.98 -1.40 9.81
C THR A 28 -5.64 -2.15 9.75
N GLY A 29 -5.67 -3.48 9.67
CA GLY A 29 -4.47 -4.30 9.53
C GLY A 29 -3.70 -4.03 8.23
N VAL A 30 -4.41 -3.79 7.12
CA VAL A 30 -3.80 -3.39 5.85
C VAL A 30 -3.06 -2.06 6.01
N THR A 31 -3.69 -1.05 6.62
CA THR A 31 -3.04 0.23 6.90
C THR A 31 -1.78 0.07 7.74
N PHE A 32 -1.83 -0.68 8.85
CA PHE A 32 -0.64 -0.93 9.66
C PHE A 32 0.47 -1.66 8.90
N TYR A 33 0.10 -2.62 8.04
CA TYR A 33 1.06 -3.35 7.22
C TYR A 33 1.75 -2.46 6.18
N GLU A 34 1.02 -1.54 5.56
CA GLU A 34 1.54 -0.55 4.61
C GLU A 34 2.45 0.48 5.31
N GLU A 35 2.12 0.87 6.53
CA GLU A 35 2.93 1.75 7.39
C GLU A 35 4.20 1.09 7.96
N GLY A 36 4.39 -0.22 7.74
CA GLY A 36 5.52 -0.95 8.29
C GLY A 36 5.35 -1.42 9.74
N ARG A 37 4.17 -1.22 10.33
CA ARG A 37 3.81 -1.58 11.70
C ARG A 37 3.28 -3.01 11.75
N TYR A 38 4.15 -3.99 11.50
CA TYR A 38 3.69 -5.36 11.27
C TYR A 38 3.10 -6.03 12.50
N GLU A 39 3.58 -5.75 13.72
CA GLU A 39 3.03 -6.29 14.95
C GLU A 39 1.59 -5.80 15.19
N ASP A 40 1.32 -4.53 14.92
CA ASP A 40 -0.04 -3.97 14.98
C ASP A 40 -0.93 -4.58 13.89
N ALA A 41 -0.38 -4.81 12.69
CA ALA A 41 -1.08 -5.49 11.62
C ALA A 41 -1.46 -6.93 12.00
N VAL A 42 -0.54 -7.69 12.62
CA VAL A 42 -0.81 -9.04 13.13
C VAL A 42 -2.01 -9.02 14.09
N ALA A 43 -1.99 -8.12 15.08
CA ALA A 43 -3.08 -8.02 16.06
C ALA A 43 -4.44 -7.71 15.40
N ALA A 44 -4.46 -6.77 14.45
CA ALA A 44 -5.68 -6.43 13.73
C ALA A 44 -6.20 -7.58 12.86
N PHE A 45 -5.32 -8.30 12.17
CA PHE A 45 -5.69 -9.44 11.34
C PHE A 45 -6.13 -10.66 12.17
N GLU A 46 -5.50 -10.93 13.31
CA GLU A 46 -5.90 -11.99 14.24
C GLU A 46 -7.31 -11.75 14.78
N GLU A 47 -7.64 -10.52 15.16
CA GLU A 47 -8.98 -10.18 15.62
C GLU A 47 -10.01 -10.27 14.48
N ALA A 48 -9.66 -9.81 13.27
CA ALA A 48 -10.51 -10.01 12.10
C ALA A 48 -10.75 -11.50 11.80
N TYR A 49 -9.73 -12.34 11.97
CA TYR A 49 -9.84 -13.79 11.79
C TYR A 49 -10.72 -14.42 12.85
N ARG A 50 -10.56 -14.02 14.12
CA ARG A 50 -11.38 -14.51 15.23
C ARG A 50 -12.87 -14.25 15.02
N LEU A 51 -13.21 -13.10 14.44
CA LEU A 51 -14.60 -12.70 14.19
C LEU A 51 -15.19 -13.38 12.93
N SER A 52 -14.41 -13.52 11.86
CA SER A 52 -14.91 -13.97 10.56
C SER A 52 -14.63 -15.44 10.24
N ASN A 53 -13.65 -16.06 10.90
CA ASN A 53 -13.10 -17.39 10.63
C ASN A 53 -12.70 -17.62 9.16
N ARG A 54 -12.37 -16.55 8.40
CA ARG A 54 -12.02 -16.65 6.98
C ARG A 54 -10.57 -17.08 6.79
N PRO A 55 -10.27 -18.22 6.14
CA PRO A 55 -8.90 -18.70 5.97
C PRO A 55 -7.97 -17.72 5.26
N ALA A 56 -8.49 -16.87 4.36
CA ALA A 56 -7.69 -15.86 3.65
C ALA A 56 -6.95 -14.89 4.60
N LEU A 57 -7.47 -14.65 5.81
CA LEU A 57 -6.79 -13.81 6.80
C LEU A 57 -5.54 -14.47 7.38
N LEU A 58 -5.46 -15.80 7.39
CA LEU A 58 -4.26 -16.52 7.84
C LEU A 58 -3.05 -16.16 6.97
N PHE A 59 -3.23 -16.01 5.66
CA PHE A 59 -2.15 -15.58 4.77
C PHE A 59 -1.61 -14.19 5.13
N ASN A 60 -2.49 -13.25 5.46
CA ASN A 60 -2.10 -11.89 5.87
C ASN A 60 -1.40 -11.87 7.24
N ILE A 61 -1.87 -12.68 8.19
CA ILE A 61 -1.22 -12.86 9.50
C ILE A 61 0.20 -13.40 9.30
N ALA A 62 0.37 -14.47 8.51
CA ALA A 62 1.69 -15.03 8.22
C ALA A 62 2.62 -14.02 7.53
N ASN A 63 2.12 -13.27 6.54
CA ASN A 63 2.90 -12.22 5.88
C ASN A 63 3.40 -11.16 6.85
N ALA A 64 2.54 -10.69 7.75
CA ALA A 64 2.91 -9.69 8.75
C ALA A 64 3.92 -10.25 9.77
N GLN A 65 3.71 -11.49 10.24
CA GLN A 65 4.64 -12.18 11.14
C GLN A 65 6.03 -12.37 10.52
N GLU A 66 6.12 -12.72 9.23
CA GLU A 66 7.41 -12.83 8.54
C GLU A 66 8.17 -11.50 8.48
N ARG A 67 7.44 -10.39 8.27
CA ARG A 67 8.03 -9.05 8.17
C ARG A 67 8.53 -8.50 9.51
N CYS A 68 7.89 -8.83 10.63
CA CYS A 68 8.44 -8.52 11.96
C CYS A 68 9.42 -9.58 12.50
N GLY A 69 9.73 -10.63 11.72
CA GLY A 69 10.75 -11.61 12.09
C GLY A 69 10.27 -12.73 13.00
N ARG A 70 8.96 -12.86 13.23
CA ARG A 70 8.32 -13.95 13.99
C ARG A 70 8.10 -15.18 13.10
N TRP A 71 9.19 -15.80 12.64
CA TRP A 71 9.14 -16.87 11.66
C TRP A 71 8.52 -18.16 12.18
N SER A 72 8.69 -18.47 13.47
CA SER A 72 8.06 -19.66 14.07
C SER A 72 6.53 -19.54 14.07
N ASP A 73 6.02 -18.34 14.39
CA ASP A 73 4.57 -18.08 14.34
C ASP A 73 4.06 -18.07 12.91
N ALA A 74 4.80 -17.43 11.99
CA ALA A 74 4.46 -17.43 10.57
C ALA A 74 4.39 -18.84 9.99
N LEU A 75 5.33 -19.72 10.35
CA LEU A 75 5.37 -21.11 9.91
C LEU A 75 4.08 -21.85 10.31
N ASP A 76 3.64 -21.72 11.56
CA ASP A 76 2.41 -22.35 12.05
C ASP A 76 1.17 -21.82 11.30
N VAL A 77 1.03 -20.50 11.20
CA VAL A 77 -0.11 -19.86 10.54
C VAL A 77 -0.16 -20.21 9.06
N LEU A 78 0.99 -20.17 8.38
CA LEU A 78 1.09 -20.48 6.95
C LEU A 78 0.78 -21.96 6.67
N SER A 79 1.19 -22.87 7.57
CA SER A 79 0.84 -24.29 7.50
C SER A 79 -0.66 -24.53 7.61
N ARG A 80 -1.35 -23.76 8.48
CA ARG A 80 -2.82 -23.77 8.56
C ARG A 80 -3.46 -23.21 7.30
N TYR A 81 -2.96 -22.09 6.76
CA TYR A 81 -3.46 -21.54 5.49
C TYR A 81 -3.31 -22.52 4.32
N ARG A 82 -2.18 -23.24 4.26
CA ARG A 82 -1.88 -24.21 3.20
C ARG A 82 -2.95 -25.30 3.05
N ALA A 83 -3.61 -25.70 4.14
CA ALA A 83 -4.72 -26.67 4.10
C ALA A 83 -5.98 -26.14 3.37
N HIS A 84 -6.09 -24.82 3.21
CA HIS A 84 -7.20 -24.14 2.55
C HIS A 84 -6.80 -23.49 1.21
N ALA A 85 -5.51 -23.50 0.88
CA ALA A 85 -4.99 -22.82 -0.31
C ALA A 85 -5.36 -23.57 -1.60
N PRO A 86 -5.59 -22.83 -2.71
CA PRO A 86 -5.77 -23.43 -4.04
C PRO A 86 -4.59 -24.34 -4.41
N PRO A 87 -4.80 -25.46 -5.15
CA PRO A 87 -3.72 -26.38 -5.53
C PRO A 87 -2.53 -25.71 -6.21
N GLU A 88 -2.78 -24.70 -7.04
CA GLU A 88 -1.77 -23.91 -7.74
C GLU A 88 -0.85 -23.10 -6.81
N GLU A 89 -1.29 -22.76 -5.60
CA GLU A 89 -0.49 -22.02 -4.62
C GLU A 89 0.35 -22.96 -3.72
N GLN A 90 0.00 -24.24 -3.62
CA GLN A 90 0.57 -25.15 -2.62
C GLN A 90 2.08 -25.34 -2.77
N GLU A 91 2.59 -25.49 -4.00
CA GLU A 91 4.03 -25.64 -4.23
C GLU A 91 4.81 -24.38 -3.77
N THR A 92 4.24 -23.20 -4.03
CA THR A 92 4.83 -21.93 -3.58
C THR A 92 4.84 -21.84 -2.07
N LEU A 93 3.75 -22.25 -1.41
CA LEU A 93 3.65 -22.30 0.04
C LEU A 93 4.62 -23.31 0.66
N ASP A 94 4.80 -24.49 0.05
CA ASP A 94 5.76 -25.51 0.51
C ASP A 94 7.20 -25.00 0.50
N ARG A 95 7.58 -24.30 -0.58
CA ARG A 95 8.90 -23.67 -0.68
C ARG A 95 9.08 -22.58 0.36
N ARG A 96 8.03 -21.81 0.64
CA ARG A 96 8.05 -20.74 1.64
C ARG A 96 8.17 -21.30 3.06
N ILE A 97 7.39 -22.33 3.39
CA ILE A 97 7.45 -23.10 4.64
C ILE A 97 8.86 -23.66 4.86
N SER A 98 9.42 -24.34 3.86
CA SER A 98 10.78 -24.90 3.92
C SER A 98 11.86 -23.81 4.15
N ASN A 99 11.65 -22.61 3.60
CA ASN A 99 12.56 -21.49 3.84
C ASN A 99 12.48 -20.97 5.28
N LEU A 100 11.28 -20.86 5.84
CA LEU A 100 11.08 -20.46 7.23
C LEU A 100 11.71 -21.47 8.19
N GLU A 101 11.48 -22.77 7.99
CA GLU A 101 12.09 -23.85 8.78
C GLU A 101 13.62 -23.73 8.84
N ARG A 102 14.25 -23.48 7.68
CA ARG A 102 15.71 -23.26 7.62
C ARG A 102 16.13 -22.01 8.40
N ARG A 103 15.42 -20.89 8.28
CA ARG A 103 15.77 -19.63 8.97
C ARG A 103 15.61 -19.75 10.48
N ILE A 104 14.61 -20.50 10.95
CA ILE A 104 14.40 -20.83 12.37
C ILE A 104 15.55 -21.70 12.87
N ALA A 105 15.94 -22.73 12.11
CA ALA A 105 17.09 -23.58 12.46
C ALA A 105 18.43 -22.81 12.51
N GLU A 106 18.57 -21.74 11.73
CA GLU A 106 19.71 -20.82 11.77
C GLU A 106 19.68 -19.86 12.97
N GLY A 107 18.60 -19.84 13.77
CA GLY A 107 18.49 -19.04 15.01
C GLY A 107 18.41 -17.53 14.79
N LYS A 108 17.96 -17.06 13.63
CA LYS A 108 17.93 -15.62 13.28
C LYS A 108 16.59 -14.94 13.63
N GLU A 109 15.71 -15.61 14.35
CA GLU A 109 14.38 -15.11 14.71
C GLU A 109 14.48 -13.94 15.71
N ALA A 110 13.66 -12.90 15.50
CA ALA A 110 13.61 -11.76 16.39
C ALA A 110 12.87 -12.14 17.69
N PRO A 111 13.37 -11.73 18.87
CA PRO A 111 12.65 -11.96 20.11
C PRO A 111 11.29 -11.25 20.06
N PRO A 112 10.23 -11.87 20.61
CA PRO A 112 8.89 -11.29 20.57
C PRO A 112 8.88 -9.95 21.31
N VAL A 113 8.64 -8.87 20.58
CA VAL A 113 8.42 -7.55 21.17
C VAL A 113 7.06 -7.61 21.87
N PRO A 114 6.95 -7.25 23.16
CA PRO A 114 5.66 -7.22 23.83
C PRO A 114 4.75 -6.25 23.07
N VAL A 115 3.68 -6.77 22.48
CA VAL A 115 2.64 -5.96 21.84
C VAL A 115 1.92 -5.22 22.96
N VAL A 116 2.38 -4.00 23.25
CA VAL A 116 1.61 -3.07 24.07
C VAL A 116 0.47 -2.63 23.18
N VAL A 117 -0.69 -3.29 23.33
CA VAL A 117 -1.96 -2.75 22.85
C VAL A 117 -2.06 -1.37 23.49
N ALA A 118 -1.71 -0.34 22.74
CA ALA A 118 -1.85 1.02 23.20
C ALA A 118 -3.34 1.18 23.49
N ALA A 119 -3.69 1.24 24.78
CA ALA A 119 -5.00 1.68 25.22
C ALA A 119 -5.36 2.93 24.40
N PRO A 120 -6.60 3.07 23.91
CA PRO A 120 -6.99 4.22 23.11
C PRO A 120 -6.59 5.47 23.89
N GLN A 121 -5.51 6.10 23.45
CA GLN A 121 -5.00 7.30 24.09
C GLN A 121 -6.13 8.31 23.98
N PRO A 122 -6.56 8.95 25.09
CA PRO A 122 -7.59 9.97 25.01
C PRO A 122 -7.15 10.97 23.97
N VAL A 123 -7.92 11.09 22.90
CA VAL A 123 -7.66 12.04 21.82
C VAL A 123 -7.49 13.40 22.50
N PRO A 124 -6.30 14.02 22.45
CA PRO A 124 -6.10 15.29 23.10
C PRO A 124 -7.16 16.27 22.57
N PRO A 125 -7.80 17.07 23.43
CA PRO A 125 -8.83 18.00 23.01
C PRO A 125 -8.26 18.83 21.86
N ALA A 126 -8.98 18.85 20.74
CA ALA A 126 -8.60 19.54 19.53
C ALA A 126 -8.00 20.91 19.89
N SER A 127 -6.68 21.02 19.73
CA SER A 127 -5.97 22.26 19.97
C SER A 127 -6.58 23.29 19.04
N THR A 128 -7.25 24.29 19.61
CA THR A 128 -7.75 25.46 18.92
C THR A 128 -6.69 25.96 17.95
N ALA A 129 -7.07 26.01 16.67
CA ALA A 129 -6.22 26.39 15.56
C ALA A 129 -5.47 27.70 15.86
N ALA A 130 -4.14 27.64 15.80
CA ALA A 130 -3.32 28.82 15.73
C ALA A 130 -3.64 29.59 14.44
N PRO A 131 -3.55 30.94 14.43
CA PRO A 131 -3.90 31.74 13.26
C PRO A 131 -2.97 31.43 12.10
N ALA A 132 -3.54 30.87 11.02
CA ALA A 132 -2.87 30.58 9.78
C ALA A 132 -2.60 31.87 8.97
N THR A 133 -1.66 32.70 9.44
CA THR A 133 -1.35 33.98 8.76
C THR A 133 0.04 34.01 8.11
N LEU A 134 0.79 32.89 8.10
CA LEU A 134 2.16 32.88 7.56
C LEU A 134 2.46 31.86 6.45
N LEU A 135 1.46 31.12 5.94
CA LEU A 135 1.67 30.13 4.86
C LEU A 135 1.08 30.55 3.50
N ARG A 136 1.05 31.86 3.23
CA ARG A 136 0.49 32.41 2.00
C ARG A 136 1.19 31.95 0.69
N PRO A 137 2.49 31.56 0.64
CA PRO A 137 3.08 30.99 -0.58
C PRO A 137 3.12 29.45 -0.63
N LEU A 138 2.67 28.73 0.39
CA LEU A 138 2.83 27.26 0.46
C LEU A 138 2.12 26.50 -0.69
N PRO A 139 0.90 26.86 -1.12
CA PRO A 139 0.22 26.14 -2.21
C PRO A 139 0.94 26.27 -3.55
N LEU A 140 1.54 27.44 -3.80
CA LEU A 140 2.26 27.73 -5.03
C LEU A 140 3.63 27.01 -5.08
N ALA A 141 4.26 26.83 -3.91
CA ALA A 141 5.51 26.07 -3.79
C ALA A 141 5.29 24.57 -4.08
N ILE A 142 4.18 23.98 -3.62
CA ILE A 142 3.83 22.57 -3.89
C ILE A 142 3.52 22.36 -5.38
N ALA A 143 2.77 23.28 -6.00
CA ALA A 143 2.50 23.23 -7.44
C ALA A 143 3.78 23.39 -8.28
N GLY A 144 4.69 24.29 -7.90
CA GLY A 144 5.98 24.49 -8.57
C GLY A 144 6.91 23.27 -8.50
N ALA A 145 6.96 22.59 -7.35
CA ALA A 145 7.74 21.36 -7.19
C ALA A 145 7.22 20.21 -8.09
N GLY A 146 5.90 20.10 -8.27
CA GLY A 146 5.29 19.11 -9.17
C GLY A 146 5.70 19.28 -10.63
N VAL A 147 5.75 20.52 -11.14
CA VAL A 147 6.18 20.81 -12.53
C VAL A 147 7.64 20.42 -12.76
N LEU A 148 8.52 20.67 -11.79
CA LEU A 148 9.93 20.29 -11.89
C LEU A 148 10.11 18.77 -11.96
N SER A 149 9.33 17.99 -11.20
CA SER A 149 9.36 16.52 -11.27
C SER A 149 8.88 15.96 -12.61
N LEU A 150 7.86 16.57 -13.23
CA LEU A 150 7.38 16.18 -14.56
C LEU A 150 8.42 16.47 -15.66
N GLY A 151 9.16 17.58 -15.55
CA GLY A 151 10.25 17.92 -16.47
C GLY A 151 11.40 16.90 -16.43
N VAL A 152 11.81 16.48 -15.23
CA VAL A 152 12.86 15.46 -15.05
C VAL A 152 12.38 14.09 -15.56
N GLY A 153 11.13 13.72 -15.27
CA GLY A 153 10.52 12.48 -15.78
C GLY A 153 10.47 12.44 -17.31
N ALA A 154 10.14 13.54 -17.98
CA ALA A 154 10.11 13.62 -19.44
C ALA A 154 11.49 13.44 -20.09
N VAL A 155 12.54 14.00 -19.48
CA VAL A 155 13.93 13.81 -19.97
C VAL A 155 14.37 12.36 -19.83
N LEU A 156 14.09 11.73 -18.69
CA LEU A 156 14.42 10.31 -18.45
C LEU A 156 13.60 9.38 -19.35
N GLY A 157 12.33 9.70 -19.62
CA GLY A 157 11.48 8.96 -20.55
C GLY A 157 11.96 9.04 -22.00
N ALA A 158 12.39 10.23 -22.45
CA ALA A 158 12.94 10.42 -23.79
C ALA A 158 14.24 9.63 -23.99
N SER A 159 15.11 9.56 -22.98
CA SER A 159 16.33 8.74 -23.07
C SER A 159 16.03 7.24 -23.09
N ALA A 160 14.98 6.79 -22.40
CA ALA A 160 14.55 5.39 -22.43
C ALA A 160 14.00 4.98 -23.82
N LEU A 161 13.28 5.87 -24.50
CA LEU A 161 12.78 5.64 -25.85
C LEU A 161 13.92 5.56 -26.88
N ALA A 162 14.94 6.42 -26.76
CA ALA A 162 16.11 6.38 -27.64
C ALA A 162 16.94 5.09 -27.46
N ALA A 163 17.04 4.58 -26.23
CA ALA A 163 17.71 3.31 -25.93
C ALA A 163 16.99 2.10 -26.56
N HIS A 164 15.66 2.15 -26.70
CA HIS A 164 14.89 1.06 -27.32
C HIS A 164 15.21 0.93 -28.82
N GLU A 165 15.40 2.05 -29.53
CA GLU A 165 15.73 2.07 -30.96
C GLU A 165 17.15 1.52 -31.22
N GLU A 166 18.11 1.82 -30.33
CA GLU A 166 19.46 1.23 -30.37
C GLU A 166 19.47 -0.27 -30.02
N ALA A 167 18.61 -0.71 -29.10
CA ALA A 167 18.46 -2.12 -28.74
C ALA A 167 17.88 -2.95 -29.90
N ASP A 168 16.87 -2.44 -30.60
CA ASP A 168 16.28 -3.10 -31.78
C ASP A 168 17.29 -3.21 -32.92
N ALA A 169 18.15 -2.20 -33.11
CA ALA A 169 19.24 -2.24 -34.08
C ALA A 169 20.35 -3.27 -33.72
N ALA A 170 20.46 -3.65 -32.44
CA ALA A 170 21.44 -4.61 -31.94
C ALA A 170 20.96 -6.08 -31.96
N CYS A 171 19.68 -6.31 -32.28
CA CYS A 171 19.06 -7.63 -32.29
C CYS A 171 18.65 -8.04 -33.73
N VAL A 172 18.90 -9.31 -34.08
CA VAL A 172 18.42 -9.90 -35.34
C VAL A 172 17.29 -10.88 -35.02
N PHE A 173 16.13 -10.64 -35.62
CA PHE A 173 14.96 -11.53 -35.49
C PHE A 173 15.00 -12.62 -36.56
N ASN A 174 14.92 -13.90 -36.14
CA ASN A 174 14.83 -15.02 -37.07
C ASN A 174 13.35 -15.33 -37.41
N ALA A 175 13.12 -15.97 -38.57
CA ALA A 175 11.78 -16.36 -39.05
C ALA A 175 10.99 -17.29 -38.09
N GLY A 176 11.65 -17.86 -37.07
CA GLY A 176 11.05 -18.64 -35.99
C GLY A 176 10.62 -17.84 -34.76
N GLY A 177 10.67 -16.51 -34.78
CA GLY A 177 10.22 -15.64 -33.68
C GLY A 177 11.22 -15.46 -32.52
N SER A 178 12.39 -16.10 -32.58
CA SER A 178 13.47 -15.91 -31.60
C SER A 178 14.40 -14.77 -32.04
N ALA A 179 14.70 -13.83 -31.13
CA ALA A 179 15.69 -12.76 -31.33
C ALA A 179 17.08 -13.19 -30.82
N VAL A 180 18.13 -12.91 -31.59
CA VAL A 180 19.53 -13.09 -31.16
C VAL A 180 20.20 -11.72 -31.11
N CYS A 181 20.61 -11.31 -29.92
CA CYS A 181 21.23 -10.00 -29.67
C CYS A 181 22.74 -10.15 -29.39
N LYS A 182 23.56 -9.17 -29.78
CA LYS A 182 25.01 -9.18 -29.50
C LYS A 182 25.29 -9.05 -28.01
N ALA A 183 26.25 -9.82 -27.48
CA ALA A 183 26.61 -9.86 -26.06
C ALA A 183 27.09 -8.52 -25.46
N GLN A 184 27.43 -7.54 -26.31
CA GLN A 184 27.78 -6.16 -25.91
C GLN A 184 26.56 -5.33 -25.45
N ALA A 185 25.33 -5.85 -25.59
CA ALA A 185 24.11 -5.20 -25.13
C ALA A 185 23.73 -5.52 -23.67
N ALA A 186 24.46 -6.41 -22.97
CA ALA A 186 24.09 -6.82 -21.61
C ALA A 186 24.37 -5.75 -20.53
N ASP A 187 25.41 -4.93 -20.69
CA ASP A 187 25.80 -3.89 -19.72
C ASP A 187 24.92 -2.62 -19.74
N PRO A 188 24.45 -2.09 -20.89
CA PRO A 188 23.52 -0.95 -20.91
C PRO A 188 22.13 -1.28 -20.34
N LEU A 189 21.59 -2.48 -20.60
CA LEU A 189 20.24 -2.89 -20.15
C LEU A 189 20.12 -2.99 -18.62
N ALA A 190 21.20 -3.36 -17.91
CA ALA A 190 21.18 -3.46 -16.45
C ALA A 190 21.18 -2.09 -15.72
N ARG A 191 21.71 -1.04 -16.36
CA ARG A 191 21.64 0.34 -15.84
C ARG A 191 20.31 1.02 -16.22
N GLU A 192 19.69 0.64 -17.33
CA GLU A 192 18.44 1.23 -17.81
C GLU A 192 17.18 0.71 -17.12
N ALA A 193 17.17 -0.55 -16.65
CA ALA A 193 16.07 -1.09 -15.86
C ALA A 193 15.82 -0.29 -14.56
N GLY A 194 16.87 0.28 -13.96
CA GLY A 194 16.76 1.17 -12.80
C GLY A 194 16.16 2.54 -13.12
N ASN A 195 16.37 3.05 -14.34
CA ASN A 195 15.92 4.38 -14.75
C ASN A 195 14.47 4.39 -15.25
N ALA A 196 14.02 3.31 -15.89
CA ALA A 196 12.64 3.14 -16.34
C ALA A 196 11.66 3.08 -15.15
N MET A 197 12.01 2.36 -14.07
CA MET A 197 11.20 2.34 -12.83
C MET A 197 11.13 3.71 -12.15
N GLY A 198 12.20 4.52 -12.24
CA GLY A 198 12.24 5.86 -11.68
C GLY A 198 11.28 6.82 -12.38
N ALA A 199 11.17 6.75 -13.71
CA ALA A 199 10.33 7.64 -14.49
C ALA A 199 8.84 7.53 -14.12
N ASP A 200 8.30 6.31 -14.01
CA ASP A 200 6.88 6.08 -13.70
C ASP A 200 6.48 6.65 -12.33
N VAL A 201 7.32 6.42 -11.32
CA VAL A 201 7.10 6.95 -9.96
C VAL A 201 7.12 8.48 -9.97
N LEU A 202 8.06 9.10 -10.68
CA LEU A 202 8.14 10.57 -10.78
C LEU A 202 6.94 11.18 -11.51
N PHE A 203 6.42 10.52 -12.56
CA PHE A 203 5.22 11.00 -13.27
C PHE A 203 3.97 10.93 -12.38
N ILE A 204 3.77 9.83 -11.65
CA ILE A 204 2.63 9.67 -10.75
C ILE A 204 2.68 10.70 -9.62
N VAL A 205 3.83 10.81 -8.95
CA VAL A 205 4.02 11.77 -7.85
C VAL A 205 3.88 13.22 -8.35
N GLY A 206 4.43 13.53 -9.53
CA GLY A 206 4.32 14.85 -10.15
C GLY A 206 2.87 15.21 -10.51
N ALA A 207 2.12 14.30 -11.13
CA ALA A 207 0.73 14.52 -11.50
C ALA A 207 -0.18 14.71 -10.27
N VAL A 208 0.01 13.88 -9.23
CA VAL A 208 -0.71 14.01 -7.96
C VAL A 208 -0.37 15.33 -7.28
N GLY A 209 0.92 15.72 -7.27
CA GLY A 209 1.37 16.99 -6.69
C GLY A 209 0.78 18.22 -7.38
N VAL A 210 0.74 18.22 -8.73
CA VAL A 210 0.10 19.30 -9.50
C VAL A 210 -1.41 19.34 -9.24
N GLY A 211 -2.09 18.19 -9.24
CA GLY A 211 -3.54 18.11 -8.97
C GLY A 211 -3.91 18.60 -7.57
N ALA A 212 -3.22 18.11 -6.53
CA ALA A 212 -3.45 18.51 -5.15
C ALA A 212 -3.09 19.98 -4.91
N GLY A 213 -1.96 20.46 -5.47
CA GLY A 213 -1.52 21.85 -5.35
C GLY A 213 -2.48 22.83 -6.03
N THR A 214 -2.96 22.52 -7.22
CA THR A 214 -3.93 23.37 -7.95
C THR A 214 -5.31 23.38 -7.28
N ALA A 215 -5.80 22.23 -6.81
CA ALA A 215 -7.05 22.14 -6.07
C ALA A 215 -7.01 22.95 -4.76
N LEU A 216 -5.90 22.87 -4.01
CA LEU A 216 -5.69 23.66 -2.81
C LEU A 216 -5.55 25.16 -3.08
N ALA A 217 -4.94 25.55 -4.21
CA ALA A 217 -4.83 26.96 -4.60
C ALA A 217 -6.19 27.58 -4.99
N LEU A 218 -7.09 26.79 -5.60
CA LEU A 218 -8.39 27.26 -6.07
C LEU A 218 -9.48 27.18 -4.99
N TRP A 219 -9.55 26.06 -4.28
CA TRP A 219 -10.64 25.74 -3.33
C TRP A 219 -10.19 25.68 -1.86
N GLY A 220 -8.89 25.83 -1.59
CA GLY A 220 -8.37 25.83 -0.23
C GLY A 220 -8.72 27.11 0.55
N PRO A 221 -8.44 27.14 1.85
CA PRO A 221 -8.71 28.28 2.71
C PRO A 221 -7.94 29.52 2.20
N GLY A 222 -8.67 30.52 1.68
CA GLY A 222 -8.10 31.74 1.09
C GLY A 222 -7.90 31.71 -0.44
N GLY A 223 -8.34 30.65 -1.13
CA GLY A 223 -8.45 30.63 -2.59
C GLY A 223 -9.59 31.53 -3.11
N PRO A 224 -9.59 31.88 -4.41
CA PRO A 224 -10.60 32.76 -5.01
C PRO A 224 -12.01 32.14 -5.01
N LEU A 225 -12.11 30.81 -4.87
CA LEU A 225 -13.34 30.03 -4.86
C LEU A 225 -13.46 29.26 -3.53
N SER A 226 -13.69 29.98 -2.43
CA SER A 226 -13.93 29.37 -1.13
C SER A 226 -15.33 28.75 -1.07
N VAL A 227 -15.42 27.44 -0.85
CA VAL A 227 -16.69 26.72 -0.67
C VAL A 227 -17.04 26.63 0.82
N GLY A 228 -17.96 27.48 1.27
CA GLY A 228 -18.60 27.35 2.58
C GLY A 228 -19.83 26.43 2.53
N PRO A 229 -20.40 26.02 3.67
CA PRO A 229 -21.62 25.21 3.70
C PRO A 229 -22.81 26.02 3.17
N GLY A 230 -23.05 25.93 1.85
CA GLY A 230 -24.24 26.41 1.16
C GLY A 230 -24.11 27.71 0.34
N VAL A 231 -22.95 28.38 0.25
CA VAL A 231 -22.79 29.63 -0.53
C VAL A 231 -21.40 29.72 -1.16
N PHE A 232 -21.34 30.11 -2.45
CA PHE A 232 -20.09 30.45 -3.15
C PHE A 232 -19.74 31.92 -2.87
N VAL A 233 -18.56 32.18 -2.30
CA VAL A 233 -18.05 33.53 -2.07
C VAL A 233 -16.92 33.82 -3.07
N LEU A 234 -17.16 34.77 -3.98
CA LEU A 234 -16.13 35.28 -4.89
C LEU A 234 -15.39 36.43 -4.21
N HIS A 235 -14.12 36.22 -3.84
CA HIS A 235 -13.24 37.31 -3.41
C HIS A 235 -12.58 37.94 -4.64
N GLY A 236 -13.21 38.99 -5.18
CA GLY A 236 -12.61 39.86 -6.19
C GLY A 236 -12.42 41.27 -5.63
N GLU A 237 -11.26 41.87 -5.88
CA GLU A 237 -11.12 43.33 -5.80
C GLU A 237 -11.66 43.88 -7.13
N PHE A 238 -12.79 44.59 -7.08
CA PHE A 238 -13.31 45.40 -8.19
C PHE A 238 -12.75 46.81 -8.13
#